data_AF-A0A493TL24-F1
#
_entry.id   AF-A0A493TL24-F1
#
_cell.length_a   1.000
_cell.length_b   1.000
_cell.length_c   1.000
_cell.angle_alpha   90.00
_cell.angle_beta   90.00
_cell.angle_gamma   90.00
#
_symmetry.space_group_name_H-M   'P 1'
#
loop_
_entity.id
_entity.type
_entity.pdbx_description
1 polymer ?
#
loop_
_entity_poly.entity_id
_entity_poly.type
_entity_poly.pdbx_seq_one_letter_code
_entity_poly.pdbx_strand_id
1 'polypeptide(L)'
;MRQRNNTILKFLHEPSSNAKCFHNPNNRKAMYYCDLLKMCLFSVSSKCFLLPVGERKISSPSAEKSHKISVIDIKTGAEMTSYEAYQKKCVDKATYLELSKQEFDWKESTCFDSDGNSFLLLTDLKTGVQFNIEETLNQGRIDRAVVNKYKEGLITINEFGDILLTSSQPNKDLRSPIAGFWLSETNERIPVLKASRKNLVDRVTALRCLEAQVSTGGIIDPFTGKKYSVSEALQRELIDDGCAKQIQQCELIFTGIIHPVRNTVMSAVEAMSVNALDKEMGMRCLEYQYLTGGLIDPKSHSRLTMEDAIKSGVIDAVTATKMKDEKLYVKVITCPKTKKKLTYKEALERAVFDCHTGLRLLEATQPMKTGISSLYYVASSLFSFSYFF
;
A
#
# COMPACT_ATOMS: atom_id res chain seq x y z
N MET A 1 21.86 -20.21 33.48
CA MET A 1 20.84 -19.14 33.49
C MET A 1 20.65 -18.39 32.16
N ARG A 2 21.51 -18.52 31.13
CA ARG A 2 21.32 -17.84 29.82
C ARG A 2 20.24 -18.44 28.90
N GLN A 3 19.92 -19.74 29.02
CA GLN A 3 18.89 -20.38 28.17
C GLN A 3 17.44 -20.03 28.57
N ARG A 4 17.17 -19.74 29.85
CA ARG A 4 15.81 -19.45 30.33
C ARG A 4 15.29 -18.07 29.90
N ASN A 5 16.18 -17.12 29.62
CA ASN A 5 15.81 -15.78 29.14
C ASN A 5 15.31 -15.77 27.69
N ASN A 6 15.87 -16.62 26.82
CA ASN A 6 15.58 -16.56 25.40
C ASN A 6 14.16 -17.08 25.08
N THR A 7 13.70 -18.09 25.82
CA THR A 7 12.34 -18.63 25.69
C THR A 7 11.29 -17.65 26.20
N ILE A 8 11.55 -16.95 27.32
CA ILE A 8 10.65 -15.92 27.87
C ILE A 8 10.58 -14.70 26.95
N LEU A 9 11.73 -14.25 26.42
CA LEU A 9 11.77 -13.17 25.42
C LEU A 9 10.95 -13.52 24.18
N LYS A 10 11.15 -14.72 23.61
CA LYS A 10 10.32 -15.19 22.48
C LYS A 10 8.83 -15.19 22.82
N PHE A 11 8.46 -15.64 24.03
CA PHE A 11 7.07 -15.62 24.50
C PHE A 11 6.47 -14.21 24.57
N LEU A 12 7.26 -13.21 24.98
CA LEU A 12 6.83 -11.81 25.06
C LEU A 12 6.67 -11.14 23.69
N HIS A 13 7.40 -11.61 22.68
CA HIS A 13 7.32 -11.15 21.29
C HIS A 13 6.20 -11.81 20.49
N GLU A 14 5.68 -12.97 20.92
CA GLU A 14 4.61 -13.70 20.22
C GLU A 14 3.19 -13.25 20.65
N PRO A 15 2.35 -12.74 19.72
CA PRO A 15 1.00 -12.26 20.05
C PRO A 15 0.04 -13.37 20.52
N SER A 16 0.26 -14.62 20.10
CA SER A 16 -0.57 -15.79 20.47
C SER A 16 -0.36 -16.26 21.90
N SER A 17 0.80 -15.92 22.47
CA SER A 17 1.34 -16.50 23.70
C SER A 17 1.34 -15.46 24.84
N ASN A 18 1.10 -14.19 24.53
CA ASN A 18 1.18 -13.05 25.46
C ASN A 18 -0.21 -12.57 25.91
N ALA A 19 -0.39 -12.35 27.21
CA ALA A 19 -1.60 -11.72 27.74
C ALA A 19 -1.53 -10.20 27.57
N LYS A 20 -2.67 -9.55 27.34
CA LYS A 20 -2.79 -8.08 27.30
C LYS A 20 -2.74 -7.49 28.73
N CYS A 21 -1.63 -7.71 29.43
CA CYS A 21 -1.46 -7.40 30.85
C CYS A 21 -0.59 -6.16 31.10
N PHE A 22 0.07 -5.63 30.08
CA PHE A 22 0.81 -4.38 30.19
C PHE A 22 -0.12 -3.18 30.02
N HIS A 23 0.24 -2.04 30.59
CA HIS A 23 -0.56 -0.82 30.48
C HIS A 23 0.27 0.28 29.87
N ASN A 24 -0.31 0.99 28.90
CA ASN A 24 0.28 2.20 28.37
C ASN A 24 0.36 3.25 29.51
N PRO A 25 1.54 3.80 29.80
CA PRO A 25 1.72 4.72 30.93
C PRO A 25 0.99 6.06 30.74
N ASN A 26 0.67 6.45 29.50
CA ASN A 26 0.07 7.75 29.18
C ASN A 26 -1.47 7.72 29.19
N ASN A 27 -2.10 6.62 28.76
CA ASN A 27 -3.56 6.53 28.67
C ASN A 27 -4.17 5.33 29.43
N ARG A 28 -3.34 4.57 30.15
CA ARG A 28 -3.73 3.37 30.93
C ARG A 28 -4.42 2.27 30.12
N LYS A 29 -4.39 2.33 28.79
CA LYS A 29 -4.94 1.26 27.93
C LYS A 29 -4.10 0.00 28.09
N ALA A 30 -4.76 -1.14 28.30
CA ALA A 30 -4.08 -2.43 28.29
C ALA A 30 -3.48 -2.70 26.91
N MET A 31 -2.26 -3.27 26.85
CA MET A 31 -1.49 -3.52 25.63
C MET A 31 -0.68 -4.82 25.75
N TYR A 32 -0.22 -5.34 24.60
CA TYR A 32 0.80 -6.38 24.56
C TYR A 32 2.19 -5.77 24.76
N TYR A 33 3.14 -6.57 25.24
CA TYR A 33 4.52 -6.10 25.42
C TYR A 33 5.15 -5.64 24.09
N CYS A 34 4.89 -6.38 23.01
CA CYS A 34 5.36 -6.03 21.68
C CYS A 34 4.82 -4.67 21.19
N ASP A 35 3.59 -4.30 21.56
CA ASP A 35 3.04 -2.98 21.24
C ASP A 35 3.72 -1.87 22.03
N LEU A 36 4.11 -2.11 23.30
CA LEU A 36 4.93 -1.17 24.05
C LEU A 36 6.32 -1.00 23.43
N LEU A 37 6.94 -2.09 22.97
CA LEU A 37 8.24 -2.02 22.30
C LEU A 37 8.18 -1.20 21.01
N LYS A 38 7.10 -1.29 20.23
CA LYS A 38 6.88 -0.45 19.04
C LYS A 38 6.79 1.04 19.37
N MET A 39 6.50 1.40 20.62
CA MET A 39 6.46 2.79 21.09
C MET A 39 7.82 3.28 21.63
N CYS A 40 8.80 2.40 21.80
CA CYS A 40 10.09 2.77 22.36
C CYS A 40 10.99 3.50 21.35
N LEU A 41 11.80 4.41 21.88
CA LEU A 41 12.83 5.16 21.15
C LEU A 41 14.20 4.62 21.50
N PHE A 42 15.10 4.46 20.52
CA PHE A 42 16.47 4.07 20.81
C PHE A 42 17.30 5.29 21.22
N SER A 43 17.83 5.30 22.44
CA SER A 43 18.69 6.38 22.91
C SER A 43 20.15 6.13 22.54
N VAL A 44 20.74 7.10 21.84
CA VAL A 44 22.17 7.07 21.48
C VAL A 44 23.05 7.10 22.74
N SER A 45 22.70 7.92 23.72
CA SER A 45 23.55 8.15 24.91
C SER A 45 23.54 6.97 25.88
N SER A 46 22.39 6.31 26.05
CA SER A 46 22.23 5.20 26.99
C SER A 46 22.29 3.82 26.36
N LYS A 47 22.26 3.73 25.02
CA LYS A 47 22.20 2.47 24.26
C LYS A 47 21.04 1.55 24.68
N CYS A 48 19.92 2.16 25.07
CA CYS A 48 18.72 1.46 25.53
C CYS A 48 17.47 1.99 24.82
N PHE A 49 16.45 1.14 24.75
CA PHE A 49 15.11 1.53 24.35
C PHE A 49 14.40 2.26 25.49
N LEU A 50 13.87 3.44 25.20
CA LEU A 50 13.15 4.30 26.14
C LEU A 50 11.68 4.36 25.76
N LEU A 51 10.80 4.00 26.70
CA LEU A 51 9.37 4.21 26.53
C LEU A 51 9.02 5.66 26.90
N PRO A 52 8.48 6.48 25.99
CA PRO A 52 8.13 7.87 26.28
C PRO A 52 6.92 7.94 27.24
N VAL A 53 7.07 8.71 28.33
CA VAL A 53 6.04 8.94 29.36
C VAL A 53 5.81 10.45 29.55
N GLY A 54 4.55 10.88 29.64
CA GLY A 54 4.14 12.26 29.90
C GLY A 54 3.82 13.08 28.64
N GLU A 55 3.66 14.40 28.79
CA GLU A 55 3.22 15.34 27.74
C GLU A 55 4.36 15.84 26.82
N ARG A 56 5.56 15.26 26.92
CA ARG A 56 6.73 15.79 26.22
C ARG A 56 6.52 15.66 24.71
N LYS A 57 6.57 16.81 24.01
CA LYS A 57 6.62 16.95 22.55
C LYS A 57 7.96 16.45 21.96
N ILE A 58 8.40 15.26 22.36
CA ILE A 58 9.12 14.39 21.43
C ILE A 58 8.12 14.21 20.29
N SER A 59 8.51 14.45 19.03
CA SER A 59 7.62 14.38 17.86
C SER A 59 6.74 13.17 18.06
N SER A 60 5.46 13.40 18.37
CA SER A 60 4.59 12.36 18.89
C SER A 60 4.76 11.12 18.02
N PRO A 61 5.16 9.94 18.56
CA PRO A 61 5.36 8.75 17.77
C PRO A 61 4.06 8.52 17.02
N SER A 62 4.06 8.90 15.74
CA SER A 62 2.86 8.85 14.95
C SER A 62 2.55 7.38 14.78
N ALA A 63 1.31 7.00 15.09
CA ALA A 63 0.80 5.68 14.77
C ALA A 63 0.98 5.36 13.26
N GLU A 64 1.24 6.37 12.42
CA GLU A 64 1.55 6.26 10.99
C GLU A 64 2.94 5.64 10.71
N LYS A 65 3.86 5.52 11.69
CA LYS A 65 5.26 5.06 11.48
C LYS A 65 5.66 3.86 12.36
N SER A 66 4.74 2.96 12.70
CA SER A 66 4.93 1.90 13.71
C SER A 66 5.98 0.81 13.41
N HIS A 67 6.66 0.87 12.25
CA HIS A 67 7.78 0.00 11.89
C HIS A 67 9.15 0.68 11.92
N LYS A 68 9.20 1.97 12.25
CA LYS A 68 10.42 2.77 12.17
C LYS A 68 10.97 2.99 13.57
N ILE A 69 12.06 2.29 13.88
CA ILE A 69 12.87 2.56 15.06
C ILE A 69 13.34 4.02 14.95
N SER A 70 12.82 4.84 15.86
CA SER A 70 13.22 6.23 15.97
C SER A 70 14.37 6.33 16.96
N VAL A 71 15.49 6.89 16.51
CA VAL A 71 16.67 7.15 17.31
C VAL A 71 16.59 8.56 17.87
N ILE A 72 16.86 8.73 19.16
CA ILE A 72 16.81 10.02 19.83
C ILE A 72 18.16 10.37 20.48
N ASP A 73 18.57 11.61 20.27
CA ASP A 73 19.61 12.24 21.09
C ASP A 73 18.95 12.91 22.31
N ILE A 74 19.17 12.35 23.49
CA ILE A 74 18.59 12.86 24.76
C ILE A 74 19.04 14.29 25.06
N LYS A 75 20.26 14.67 24.65
CA LYS A 75 20.82 15.99 24.98
C LYS A 75 20.17 17.10 24.18
N THR A 76 19.93 16.85 22.89
CA THR A 76 19.33 17.83 21.97
C THR A 76 17.82 17.65 21.83
N GLY A 77 17.28 16.49 22.21
CA GLY A 77 15.90 16.09 21.96
C GLY A 77 15.61 15.76 20.50
N ALA A 78 16.63 15.72 19.63
CA ALA A 78 16.44 15.49 18.20
C ALA A 78 16.18 14.01 17.91
N GLU A 79 15.08 13.74 17.19
CA GLU A 79 14.77 12.42 16.64
C GLU A 79 15.27 12.29 15.21
N MET A 80 15.71 11.08 14.86
CA MET A 80 16.24 10.75 13.55
C MET A 80 16.07 9.26 13.27
N THR A 81 16.27 8.85 12.02
CA THR A 81 16.27 7.43 11.65
C THR A 81 17.52 6.72 12.15
N SER A 82 17.47 5.38 12.23
CA SER A 82 18.65 4.54 12.48
C SER A 82 19.79 4.85 11.50
N TYR A 83 19.45 5.04 10.22
CA TYR A 83 20.39 5.40 9.16
C TYR A 83 20.97 6.82 9.29
N GLU A 84 20.14 7.81 9.62
CA GLU A 84 20.58 9.20 9.86
C GLU A 84 21.53 9.29 11.07
N ALA A 85 21.25 8.53 12.12
CA ALA A 85 22.12 8.43 13.29
C ALA A 85 23.49 7.84 12.91
N TYR A 86 23.52 6.84 12.03
CA TYR A 86 24.76 6.25 11.53
C TYR A 86 25.54 7.23 10.65
N GLN A 87 24.87 7.90 9.71
CA GLN A 87 25.43 8.96 8.87
C GLN A 87 26.07 10.08 9.70
N LYS A 88 25.42 10.49 10.80
CA LYS A 88 25.92 11.50 11.75
C LYS A 88 26.98 10.97 12.72
N LYS A 89 27.37 9.69 12.61
CA LYS A 89 28.30 8.99 13.53
C LYS A 89 27.83 8.99 14.98
N CYS A 90 26.52 9.13 15.21
CA CYS A 90 25.90 9.04 16.53
C CYS A 90 25.85 7.58 16.99
N VAL A 91 25.59 6.64 16.06
CA VAL A 91 25.66 5.19 16.32
C VAL A 91 26.73 4.54 15.46
N ASP A 92 27.37 3.50 16.00
CA ASP A 92 28.33 2.70 15.24
C ASP A 92 27.61 1.79 14.23
N LYS A 93 28.37 1.27 13.25
CA LYS A 93 27.84 0.43 12.17
C LYS A 93 27.15 -0.84 12.70
N ALA A 94 27.69 -1.47 13.74
CA ALA A 94 27.13 -2.70 14.28
C ALA A 94 25.75 -2.45 14.91
N THR A 95 25.64 -1.40 15.72
CA THR A 95 24.38 -0.93 16.31
C THR A 95 23.36 -0.59 15.21
N TYR A 96 23.76 0.17 14.19
CA TYR A 96 22.87 0.49 13.06
C TYR A 96 22.35 -0.77 12.35
N LEU A 97 23.23 -1.73 12.03
CA LEU A 97 22.82 -2.96 11.35
C LEU A 97 21.87 -3.80 12.21
N GLU A 98 22.03 -3.80 13.53
CA GLU A 98 21.11 -4.48 14.45
C GLU A 98 19.73 -3.83 14.42
N LEU A 99 19.65 -2.49 14.48
CA LEU A 99 18.40 -1.75 14.40
C LEU A 99 17.73 -1.93 13.02
N SER A 100 18.48 -1.79 11.93
CA SER A 100 17.95 -1.91 10.56
C SER A 100 17.38 -3.32 10.29
N LYS A 101 17.99 -4.39 10.84
CA LYS A 101 17.44 -5.76 10.75
C LYS A 101 16.14 -5.96 11.53
N GLN A 102 15.88 -5.14 12.54
CA GLN A 102 14.59 -5.15 13.25
C GLN A 102 13.52 -4.40 12.46
N GLU A 103 13.89 -3.33 11.75
CA GLU A 103 12.98 -2.53 10.91
C GLU A 103 12.61 -3.23 9.60
N PHE A 104 13.62 -3.73 8.88
CA PHE A 104 13.50 -4.22 7.52
C PHE A 104 14.00 -5.65 7.37
N ASP A 105 13.60 -6.32 6.30
CA ASP A 105 14.09 -7.62 5.87
C ASP A 105 14.31 -7.57 4.35
N TRP A 106 15.38 -6.88 3.95
CA TRP A 106 15.72 -6.67 2.56
C TRP A 106 16.23 -7.96 1.91
N LYS A 107 15.67 -8.28 0.75
CA LYS A 107 16.05 -9.40 -0.10
C LYS A 107 16.18 -8.93 -1.54
N GLU A 108 17.27 -9.36 -2.17
CA GLU A 108 17.51 -9.19 -3.59
C GLU A 108 16.95 -10.39 -4.37
N SER A 109 16.23 -10.11 -5.46
CA SER A 109 15.73 -11.11 -6.41
C SER A 109 16.00 -10.65 -7.83
N THR A 110 16.36 -11.57 -8.72
CA THR A 110 16.36 -11.31 -10.17
C THR A 110 14.97 -11.61 -10.71
N CYS A 111 14.36 -10.63 -11.37
CA CYS A 111 13.05 -10.73 -11.99
C CYS A 111 13.19 -10.56 -13.51
N PHE A 112 12.16 -10.97 -14.25
CA PHE A 112 12.12 -10.84 -15.70
C PHE A 112 10.90 -10.00 -16.08
N ASP A 113 11.05 -9.11 -17.05
CA ASP A 113 9.93 -8.36 -17.62
C ASP A 113 9.15 -9.22 -18.64
N SER A 114 8.11 -8.63 -19.21
CA SER A 114 7.27 -9.28 -20.22
C SER A 114 8.04 -9.61 -21.51
N ASP A 115 9.15 -8.92 -21.76
CA ASP A 115 10.03 -9.09 -22.92
C ASP A 115 11.19 -10.09 -22.66
N GLY A 116 11.27 -10.62 -21.44
CA GLY A 116 12.30 -11.56 -21.01
C GLY A 116 13.62 -10.91 -20.57
N ASN A 117 13.69 -9.58 -20.45
CA ASN A 117 14.87 -8.92 -19.89
C ASN A 117 14.89 -9.09 -18.38
N SER A 118 16.04 -9.45 -17.85
CA SER A 118 16.23 -9.54 -16.41
C SER A 118 16.49 -8.18 -15.79
N PHE A 119 15.95 -7.95 -14.60
CA PHE A 119 16.25 -6.78 -13.78
C PHE A 119 16.37 -7.18 -12.32
N LEU A 120 17.11 -6.38 -11.56
CA LEU A 120 17.34 -6.62 -10.14
C LEU A 120 16.29 -5.91 -9.30
N LEU A 121 15.59 -6.67 -8.47
CA LEU A 121 14.52 -6.20 -7.60
C LEU A 121 14.96 -6.33 -6.14
N LEU A 122 14.99 -5.21 -5.43
CA LEU A 122 15.19 -5.18 -3.99
C LEU A 122 13.84 -5.13 -3.30
N THR A 123 13.55 -6.09 -2.41
CA THR A 123 12.26 -6.22 -1.72
C THR A 123 12.45 -6.25 -0.22
N ASP A 124 11.73 -5.43 0.54
CA ASP A 124 11.60 -5.60 1.98
C ASP A 124 10.43 -6.55 2.28
N LEU A 125 10.74 -7.73 2.82
CA LEU A 125 9.75 -8.75 3.10
C LEU A 125 8.79 -8.40 4.25
N LYS A 126 9.15 -7.42 5.11
CA LYS A 126 8.28 -6.95 6.20
C LYS A 126 7.23 -5.98 5.71
N THR A 127 7.64 -4.92 5.04
CA THR A 127 6.72 -3.86 4.57
C THR A 127 6.15 -4.15 3.18
N GLY A 128 6.78 -5.06 2.43
CA GLY A 128 6.52 -5.34 1.02
C GLY A 128 7.08 -4.28 0.06
N VAL A 129 7.85 -3.27 0.52
CA VAL A 129 8.42 -2.25 -0.38
C VAL A 129 9.31 -2.92 -1.42
N GLN A 130 9.22 -2.47 -2.67
CA GLN A 130 9.99 -2.99 -3.78
C GLN A 130 10.64 -1.87 -4.58
N PHE A 131 11.91 -2.06 -4.96
CA PHE A 131 12.67 -1.15 -5.80
C PHE A 131 13.30 -1.90 -6.97
N ASN A 132 12.96 -1.51 -8.19
CA ASN A 132 13.73 -1.89 -9.37
C ASN A 132 14.97 -0.97 -9.44
N ILE A 133 16.15 -1.57 -9.36
CA ILE A 133 17.42 -0.83 -9.27
C ILE A 133 17.72 -0.07 -10.56
N GLU A 134 17.39 -0.65 -11.72
CA GLU A 134 17.63 0.01 -13.01
C GLU A 134 16.66 1.17 -13.25
N GLU A 135 15.40 0.97 -12.87
CA GLU A 135 14.38 2.02 -12.96
C GLU A 135 14.70 3.21 -12.05
N THR A 136 15.14 2.94 -10.82
CA THR A 136 15.54 4.01 -9.88
C THR A 136 16.77 4.78 -10.37
N LEU A 137 17.70 4.13 -11.08
CA LEU A 137 18.79 4.80 -11.81
C LEU A 137 18.27 5.67 -12.95
N ASN A 138 17.38 5.11 -13.79
CA ASN A 138 16.82 5.82 -14.95
C ASN A 138 15.98 7.04 -14.56
N GLN A 139 15.31 6.98 -13.40
CA GLN A 139 14.56 8.10 -12.83
C GLN A 139 15.45 9.14 -12.13
N GLY A 140 16.77 8.91 -12.05
CA GLY A 140 17.70 9.80 -11.34
C GLY A 140 17.46 9.84 -9.83
N ARG A 141 16.80 8.83 -9.25
CA ARG A 141 16.58 8.75 -7.80
C ARG A 141 17.85 8.35 -7.06
N ILE A 142 18.68 7.53 -7.69
CA ILE A 142 19.98 7.11 -7.14
C ILE A 142 21.09 7.29 -8.16
N ASP A 143 22.30 7.56 -7.68
CA ASP A 143 23.48 7.63 -8.52
C ASP A 143 24.05 6.24 -8.80
N ARG A 144 24.58 6.07 -10.01
CA ARG A 144 25.29 4.84 -10.41
C ARG A 144 26.47 4.50 -9.50
N ALA A 145 27.11 5.51 -8.90
CA ALA A 145 28.17 5.31 -7.92
C ALA A 145 27.68 4.56 -6.67
N VAL A 146 26.44 4.79 -6.22
CA VAL A 146 25.86 4.09 -5.06
C VAL A 146 25.60 2.62 -5.41
N VAL A 147 25.06 2.37 -6.59
CA VAL A 147 24.81 0.99 -7.08
C VAL A 147 26.11 0.21 -7.24
N ASN A 148 27.17 0.83 -7.74
CA ASN A 148 28.47 0.19 -7.85
C ASN A 148 29.04 -0.16 -6.46
N LYS A 149 28.96 0.75 -5.48
CA LYS A 149 29.36 0.46 -4.09
C LYS A 149 28.60 -0.73 -3.50
N TYR A 150 27.30 -0.85 -3.80
CA TYR A 150 26.51 -1.99 -3.35
C TYR A 150 26.98 -3.30 -4.03
N LYS A 151 27.14 -3.29 -5.36
CA LYS A 151 27.62 -4.45 -6.13
C LYS A 151 29.02 -4.91 -5.74
N GLU A 152 29.89 -3.97 -5.37
CA GLU A 152 31.25 -4.24 -4.88
C GLU A 152 31.28 -4.69 -3.40
N GLY A 153 30.12 -4.72 -2.71
CA GLY A 153 30.01 -5.11 -1.30
C GLY A 153 30.54 -4.06 -0.32
N LEU A 154 30.79 -2.82 -0.78
CA LEU A 154 31.26 -1.71 0.07
C LEU A 154 30.16 -1.18 0.99
N ILE A 155 28.91 -1.29 0.57
CA ILE A 155 27.74 -1.03 1.40
C ILE A 155 26.87 -2.28 1.50
N THR A 156 26.28 -2.47 2.66
CA THR A 156 25.35 -3.59 2.92
C THR A 156 24.00 -3.38 2.22
N ILE A 157 23.23 -4.46 2.08
CA ILE A 157 21.86 -4.41 1.55
C ILE A 157 20.94 -3.49 2.40
N ASN A 158 21.16 -3.46 3.72
CA ASN A 158 20.47 -2.55 4.63
C ASN A 158 20.80 -1.09 4.33
N GLU A 159 22.09 -0.75 4.19
CA GLU A 159 22.53 0.60 3.83
C GLU A 159 21.95 1.02 2.47
N PHE A 160 21.94 0.10 1.50
CA PHE A 160 21.40 0.36 0.17
C PHE A 160 19.87 0.56 0.18
N GLY A 161 19.14 -0.26 0.93
CA GLY A 161 17.69 -0.10 1.14
C GLY A 161 17.32 1.22 1.81
N ASP A 162 18.07 1.65 2.82
CA ASP A 162 17.87 2.95 3.47
C ASP A 162 18.16 4.14 2.55
N ILE A 163 19.18 4.04 1.69
CA ILE A 163 19.46 5.06 0.66
C ILE A 163 18.29 5.15 -0.33
N LEU A 164 17.81 4.01 -0.82
CA LEU A 164 16.66 3.95 -1.71
C LEU A 164 15.43 4.61 -1.07
N LEU A 165 15.10 4.24 0.17
CA LEU A 165 14.01 4.84 0.93
C LEU A 165 14.15 6.35 1.13
N THR A 166 15.37 6.82 1.43
CA THR A 166 15.63 8.25 1.67
C THR A 166 15.54 9.05 0.37
N SER A 167 15.99 8.47 -0.75
CA SER A 167 15.87 9.06 -2.07
C SER A 167 14.43 9.06 -2.61
N SER A 168 13.60 8.11 -2.15
CA SER A 168 12.18 8.04 -2.45
C SER A 168 11.37 8.81 -1.41
N GLN A 169 11.29 10.13 -1.53
CA GLN A 169 10.16 10.86 -0.93
C GLN A 169 9.05 10.93 -1.96
N PRO A 170 8.08 10.00 -1.95
CA PRO A 170 6.96 10.10 -2.87
C PRO A 170 6.14 11.33 -2.52
N ASN A 171 5.86 12.15 -3.53
CA ASN A 171 4.82 13.15 -3.39
C ASN A 171 3.47 12.44 -3.27
N LYS A 172 2.57 13.01 -2.45
CA LYS A 172 1.18 12.52 -2.36
C LYS A 172 0.55 12.58 -3.75
N ASP A 173 0.23 11.43 -4.33
CA ASP A 173 -0.47 11.36 -5.60
C ASP A 173 -1.96 11.65 -5.36
N LEU A 174 -2.32 12.93 -5.43
CA LEU A 174 -3.71 13.37 -5.22
C LEU A 174 -4.69 12.72 -6.20
N ARG A 175 -4.20 12.27 -7.36
CA ARG A 175 -4.95 11.57 -8.42
C ARG A 175 -4.97 10.05 -8.24
N SER A 176 -4.35 9.54 -7.18
CA SER A 176 -4.38 8.12 -6.85
C SER A 176 -5.81 7.69 -6.52
N PRO A 177 -6.39 6.69 -7.20
CA PRO A 177 -7.57 5.99 -6.68
C PRO A 177 -7.16 5.19 -5.44
N ILE A 178 -8.10 4.50 -4.81
CA ILE A 178 -7.77 3.55 -3.72
C ILE A 178 -6.92 2.42 -4.31
N ALA A 179 -5.60 2.47 -4.09
CA ALA A 179 -4.62 1.52 -4.60
C ALA A 179 -4.64 0.19 -3.81
N GLY A 180 -5.10 0.23 -2.57
CA GLY A 180 -5.15 -0.94 -1.70
C GLY A 180 -5.60 -0.57 -0.31
N PHE A 181 -5.23 -1.42 0.65
CA PHE A 181 -5.62 -1.27 2.05
C PHE A 181 -4.40 -1.20 2.95
N TRP A 182 -4.54 -0.44 4.02
CA TRP A 182 -3.53 -0.31 5.07
C TRP A 182 -4.02 -0.99 6.34
N LEU A 183 -3.33 -2.05 6.76
CA LEU A 183 -3.69 -2.75 7.99
C LEU A 183 -3.01 -2.08 9.17
N SER A 184 -3.77 -1.30 9.94
CA SER A 184 -3.21 -0.41 10.97
C SER A 184 -2.44 -1.14 12.09
N GLU A 185 -2.80 -2.38 12.43
CA GLU A 185 -2.22 -3.13 13.54
C GLU A 185 -0.85 -3.74 13.21
N THR A 186 -0.70 -4.17 11.96
CA THR A 186 0.53 -4.77 11.45
C THR A 186 1.28 -3.84 10.52
N ASN A 187 0.74 -2.65 10.24
CA ASN A 187 1.31 -1.61 9.40
C ASN A 187 1.77 -2.19 8.04
N GLU A 188 0.92 -3.10 7.52
CA GLU A 188 1.09 -3.85 6.26
C GLU A 188 0.24 -3.18 5.17
N ARG A 189 0.85 -2.98 3.99
CA ARG A 189 0.11 -2.65 2.76
C ARG A 189 -0.44 -3.93 2.15
N ILE A 190 -1.71 -3.91 1.79
CA ILE A 190 -2.41 -5.10 1.31
C ILE A 190 -3.06 -4.77 -0.03
N PRO A 191 -2.70 -5.48 -1.12
CA PRO A 191 -3.40 -5.38 -2.40
C PRO A 191 -4.88 -5.72 -2.26
N VAL A 192 -5.71 -5.15 -3.13
CA VAL A 192 -7.17 -5.26 -3.06
C VAL A 192 -7.65 -6.72 -3.04
N LEU A 193 -7.12 -7.56 -3.94
CA LEU A 193 -7.47 -8.99 -3.99
C LEU A 193 -7.09 -9.71 -2.67
N LYS A 194 -5.88 -9.47 -2.17
CA LYS A 194 -5.40 -10.06 -0.90
C LYS A 194 -6.28 -9.64 0.28
N ALA A 195 -6.71 -8.39 0.32
CA ALA A 195 -7.62 -7.88 1.36
C ALA A 195 -9.00 -8.56 1.29
N SER A 196 -9.53 -8.77 0.09
CA SER A 196 -10.79 -9.50 -0.14
C SER A 196 -10.67 -10.96 0.32
N ARG A 197 -9.60 -11.67 -0.08
CA ARG A 197 -9.34 -13.07 0.33
C ARG A 197 -9.17 -13.24 1.84
N LYS A 198 -8.57 -12.25 2.52
CA LYS A 198 -8.44 -12.20 3.98
C LYS A 198 -9.74 -11.77 4.70
N ASN A 199 -10.84 -11.54 3.98
CA ASN A 199 -12.11 -11.02 4.52
C ASN A 199 -11.96 -9.69 5.30
N LEU A 200 -10.94 -8.89 4.96
CA LEU A 200 -10.77 -7.54 5.53
C LEU A 200 -11.81 -6.57 4.96
N VAL A 201 -12.20 -6.82 3.71
CA VAL A 201 -13.18 -6.05 2.96
C VAL A 201 -14.19 -6.96 2.30
N ASP A 202 -15.42 -6.48 2.13
CA ASP A 202 -16.44 -7.22 1.38
C ASP A 202 -16.15 -7.21 -0.12
N ARG A 203 -16.69 -8.20 -0.83
CA ARG A 203 -16.46 -8.39 -2.28
C ARG A 203 -16.89 -7.19 -3.11
N VAL A 204 -17.97 -6.49 -2.72
CA VAL A 204 -18.44 -5.32 -3.46
C VAL A 204 -17.44 -4.19 -3.33
N THR A 205 -16.99 -3.88 -2.11
CA THR A 205 -15.95 -2.87 -1.87
C THR A 205 -14.67 -3.17 -2.64
N ALA A 206 -14.19 -4.42 -2.61
CA ALA A 206 -13.01 -4.82 -3.37
C ALA A 206 -13.19 -4.59 -4.88
N LEU A 207 -14.32 -5.01 -5.44
CA LEU A 207 -14.64 -4.80 -6.85
C LEU A 207 -14.68 -3.32 -7.21
N ARG A 208 -15.33 -2.46 -6.41
CA ARG A 208 -15.37 -1.01 -6.66
C ARG A 208 -13.98 -0.37 -6.67
N CYS A 209 -13.09 -0.81 -5.78
CA CYS A 209 -11.69 -0.36 -5.80
C CYS A 209 -10.98 -0.78 -7.09
N LEU A 210 -11.14 -2.04 -7.53
CA LEU A 210 -10.53 -2.53 -8.78
C LEU A 210 -11.06 -1.80 -10.02
N GLU A 211 -12.39 -1.58 -10.12
CA GLU A 211 -12.97 -0.81 -11.21
C GLU A 211 -12.41 0.62 -11.28
N ALA A 212 -12.22 1.26 -10.12
CA ALA A 212 -11.63 2.59 -10.06
C ALA A 212 -10.16 2.61 -10.50
N GLN A 213 -9.38 1.57 -10.16
CA GLN A 213 -8.00 1.44 -10.63
C GLN A 213 -7.96 1.26 -12.16
N VAL A 214 -8.71 0.30 -12.68
CA VAL A 214 -8.75 -0.01 -14.12
C VAL A 214 -9.20 1.20 -14.93
N SER A 215 -10.30 1.85 -14.53
CA SER A 215 -10.83 3.04 -15.23
C SER A 215 -9.92 4.26 -15.16
N THR A 216 -8.88 4.27 -14.32
CA THR A 216 -7.92 5.37 -14.16
C THR A 216 -6.50 5.01 -14.61
N GLY A 217 -6.36 3.91 -15.37
CA GLY A 217 -5.13 3.56 -16.07
C GLY A 217 -4.55 2.18 -15.76
N GLY A 218 -5.25 1.34 -15.00
CA GLY A 218 -4.85 -0.06 -14.78
C GLY A 218 -4.82 -0.46 -13.32
N ILE A 219 -4.67 -1.77 -13.08
CA ILE A 219 -4.54 -2.34 -11.74
C ILE A 219 -3.24 -1.86 -11.12
N ILE A 220 -3.34 -1.29 -9.92
CA ILE A 220 -2.20 -0.75 -9.19
C ILE A 220 -1.59 -1.83 -8.33
N ASP A 221 -0.29 -2.04 -8.47
CA ASP A 221 0.50 -2.69 -7.44
C ASP A 221 0.86 -1.67 -6.35
N PRO A 222 0.31 -1.79 -5.13
CA PRO A 222 0.54 -0.81 -4.05
C PRO A 222 1.98 -0.85 -3.50
N PHE A 223 2.79 -1.83 -3.88
CA PHE A 223 4.18 -1.95 -3.43
C PHE A 223 5.15 -1.17 -4.29
N THR A 224 4.94 -1.17 -5.61
CA THR A 224 5.79 -0.52 -6.61
C THR A 224 5.19 0.78 -7.14
N GLY A 225 3.87 0.94 -7.04
CA GLY A 225 3.10 2.02 -7.64
C GLY A 225 2.84 1.86 -9.14
N LYS A 226 3.30 0.76 -9.74
CA LYS A 226 3.08 0.49 -11.17
C LYS A 226 1.63 0.13 -11.44
N LYS A 227 1.17 0.50 -12.64
CA LYS A 227 -0.14 0.15 -13.18
C LYS A 227 0.04 -0.90 -14.27
N TYR A 228 -0.82 -1.90 -14.25
CA TYR A 228 -0.82 -3.00 -15.20
C TYR A 228 -2.18 -3.10 -15.88
N SER A 229 -2.19 -3.54 -17.13
CA SER A 229 -3.43 -3.97 -17.78
C SER A 229 -4.09 -5.11 -17.02
N VAL A 230 -5.38 -5.36 -17.25
CA VAL A 230 -6.09 -6.48 -16.59
C VAL A 230 -5.39 -7.82 -16.89
N SER A 231 -4.87 -8.00 -18.10
CA SER A 231 -4.14 -9.22 -18.49
C SER A 231 -2.82 -9.37 -17.74
N GLU A 232 -1.98 -8.33 -17.69
CA GLU A 232 -0.70 -8.37 -16.99
C GLU A 232 -0.87 -8.51 -15.47
N ALA A 233 -1.92 -7.91 -14.91
CA ALA A 233 -2.26 -8.01 -13.50
C ALA A 233 -2.69 -9.44 -13.11
N LEU A 234 -3.35 -10.17 -14.01
CA LEU A 234 -3.69 -11.58 -13.83
C LEU A 234 -2.43 -12.45 -13.80
N GLN A 235 -1.50 -12.23 -14.74
CA GLN A 235 -0.21 -12.94 -14.78
C GLN A 235 0.63 -12.69 -13.52
N ARG A 236 0.47 -11.52 -12.89
CA ARG A 236 1.16 -11.10 -11.66
C ARG A 236 0.38 -11.45 -10.39
N GLU A 237 -0.74 -12.16 -10.50
CA GLU A 237 -1.62 -12.54 -9.40
C GLU A 237 -2.13 -11.36 -8.54
N LEU A 238 -2.13 -10.14 -9.09
CA LEU A 238 -2.72 -8.96 -8.44
C LEU A 238 -4.25 -9.04 -8.42
N ILE A 239 -4.81 -9.79 -9.37
CA ILE A 239 -6.23 -10.14 -9.50
C ILE A 239 -6.35 -11.63 -9.88
N ASP A 240 -7.56 -12.18 -9.81
CA ASP A 240 -7.89 -13.53 -10.30
C ASP A 240 -8.89 -13.48 -11.46
N ASP A 241 -9.13 -14.63 -12.11
CA ASP A 241 -10.02 -14.74 -13.26
C ASP A 241 -11.44 -14.24 -12.97
N GLY A 242 -11.92 -14.42 -11.73
CA GLY A 242 -13.22 -13.93 -11.31
C GLY A 242 -13.28 -12.40 -11.34
N CYS A 243 -12.28 -11.75 -10.73
CA CYS A 243 -12.15 -10.29 -10.77
C CYS A 243 -11.95 -9.78 -12.20
N ALA A 244 -11.07 -10.42 -12.99
CA ALA A 244 -10.76 -10.02 -14.35
C ALA A 244 -12.01 -9.95 -15.23
N LYS A 245 -12.87 -10.98 -15.19
CA LYS A 245 -14.15 -10.99 -15.92
C LYS A 245 -15.07 -9.86 -15.53
N GLN A 246 -15.07 -9.47 -14.25
CA GLN A 246 -15.94 -8.39 -13.74
C GLN A 246 -15.44 -7.00 -14.14
N ILE A 247 -14.13 -6.80 -14.30
CA ILE A 247 -13.53 -5.47 -14.53
C ILE A 247 -13.05 -5.24 -15.96
N GLN A 248 -13.02 -6.26 -16.82
CA GLN A 248 -12.54 -6.15 -18.20
C GLN A 248 -13.30 -5.07 -19.00
N GLN A 249 -14.61 -4.95 -18.82
CA GLN A 249 -15.38 -3.90 -19.50
C GLN A 249 -15.06 -2.49 -18.97
N CYS A 250 -14.58 -2.36 -17.73
CA CYS A 250 -14.13 -1.08 -17.18
C CYS A 250 -12.81 -0.61 -17.82
N GLU A 251 -11.96 -1.54 -18.29
CA GLU A 251 -10.70 -1.22 -18.97
C GLU A 251 -10.96 -0.48 -20.29
N LEU A 252 -12.03 -0.85 -20.98
CA LEU A 252 -12.46 -0.20 -22.22
C LEU A 252 -12.84 1.27 -22.05
N ILE A 253 -13.15 1.71 -20.83
CA ILE A 253 -13.44 3.12 -20.52
C ILE A 253 -12.15 3.94 -20.53
N PHE A 254 -11.02 3.30 -20.20
CA PHE A 254 -9.69 3.92 -20.26
C PHE A 254 -9.06 3.79 -21.65
N THR A 255 -9.15 2.61 -22.29
CA THR A 255 -8.52 2.33 -23.59
C THR A 255 -9.35 2.76 -24.79
N GLY A 256 -10.67 2.93 -24.61
CA GLY A 256 -11.61 3.28 -25.66
C GLY A 256 -12.32 2.07 -26.28
N ILE A 257 -13.54 2.30 -26.77
CA ILE A 257 -14.38 1.28 -27.40
C ILE A 257 -14.43 1.54 -28.90
N ILE A 258 -13.99 0.59 -29.72
CA ILE A 258 -14.03 0.74 -31.18
C ILE A 258 -15.46 0.51 -31.67
N HIS A 259 -16.01 1.48 -32.40
CA HIS A 259 -17.32 1.32 -33.03
C HIS A 259 -17.22 0.28 -34.17
N PRO A 260 -18.09 -0.76 -34.20
CA PRO A 260 -17.93 -1.90 -35.11
C PRO A 260 -18.01 -1.52 -36.59
N VAL A 261 -18.84 -0.51 -36.94
CA VAL A 261 -18.99 -0.03 -38.32
C VAL A 261 -18.03 1.10 -38.69
N ARG A 262 -17.93 2.15 -37.85
CA ARG A 262 -17.12 3.35 -38.13
C ARG A 262 -15.61 3.14 -37.98
N ASN A 263 -15.19 2.08 -37.26
CA ASN A 263 -13.80 1.83 -36.88
C ASN A 263 -13.13 3.02 -36.17
N THR A 264 -13.91 3.79 -35.42
CA THR A 264 -13.45 4.94 -34.63
C THR A 264 -13.62 4.64 -33.15
N VAL A 265 -12.68 5.13 -32.33
CA VAL A 265 -12.78 5.07 -30.87
C VAL A 265 -13.93 5.95 -30.38
N MET A 266 -14.85 5.35 -29.63
CA MET A 266 -15.97 6.01 -28.97
C MET A 266 -15.60 6.44 -27.56
N SER A 267 -16.20 7.54 -27.09
CA SER A 267 -16.20 7.90 -25.68
C SER A 267 -17.08 6.93 -24.87
N ALA A 268 -16.92 6.91 -23.54
CA ALA A 268 -17.76 6.10 -22.67
C ALA A 268 -19.25 6.48 -22.79
N VAL A 269 -19.56 7.78 -22.96
CA VAL A 269 -20.94 8.26 -23.11
C VAL A 269 -21.56 7.81 -24.43
N GLU A 270 -20.81 7.90 -25.52
CA GLU A 270 -21.23 7.38 -26.82
C GLU A 270 -21.49 5.87 -26.74
N ALA A 271 -20.57 5.11 -26.13
CA ALA A 271 -20.72 3.66 -25.98
C ALA A 271 -21.95 3.27 -25.13
N MET A 272 -22.26 4.03 -24.07
CA MET A 272 -23.48 3.84 -23.29
C MET A 272 -24.75 4.14 -24.11
N SER A 273 -24.72 5.14 -24.99
CA SER A 273 -25.88 5.51 -25.81
C SER A 273 -26.28 4.43 -26.83
N VAL A 274 -25.32 3.61 -27.27
CA VAL A 274 -25.53 2.50 -28.21
C VAL A 274 -25.59 1.14 -27.52
N ASN A 275 -25.73 1.12 -26.18
CA ASN A 275 -25.74 -0.11 -25.34
C ASN A 275 -24.51 -1.01 -25.51
N ALA A 276 -23.37 -0.47 -25.95
CA ALA A 276 -22.09 -1.20 -25.99
C ALA A 276 -21.44 -1.29 -24.61
N LEU A 277 -21.85 -0.42 -23.67
CA LEU A 277 -21.39 -0.38 -22.29
C LEU A 277 -22.58 -0.29 -21.34
N ASP A 278 -22.55 -1.04 -20.23
CA ASP A 278 -23.54 -0.90 -19.17
C ASP A 278 -23.55 0.54 -18.62
N LYS A 279 -24.74 1.14 -18.54
CA LYS A 279 -24.88 2.56 -18.21
C LYS A 279 -24.52 2.86 -16.76
N GLU A 280 -24.85 1.98 -15.82
CA GLU A 280 -24.53 2.20 -14.40
C GLU A 280 -23.02 2.08 -14.16
N MET A 281 -22.40 1.06 -14.73
CA MET A 281 -20.95 0.86 -14.69
C MET A 281 -20.19 1.99 -15.38
N GLY A 282 -20.63 2.40 -16.57
CA GLY A 282 -20.00 3.50 -17.32
C GLY A 282 -20.03 4.82 -16.55
N MET A 283 -21.20 5.18 -16.00
CA MET A 283 -21.34 6.37 -15.17
C MET A 283 -20.45 6.33 -13.93
N ARG A 284 -20.39 5.18 -13.25
CA ARG A 284 -19.56 4.99 -12.06
C ARG A 284 -18.06 5.09 -12.37
N CYS A 285 -17.61 4.58 -13.51
CA CYS A 285 -16.20 4.70 -13.91
C CYS A 285 -15.82 6.13 -14.29
N LEU A 286 -16.71 6.87 -14.95
CA LEU A 286 -16.50 8.30 -15.20
C LEU A 286 -16.45 9.11 -13.88
N GLU A 287 -17.27 8.75 -12.88
CA GLU A 287 -17.18 9.33 -11.53
C GLU A 287 -15.80 9.08 -10.91
N TYR A 288 -15.26 7.85 -11.00
CA TYR A 288 -13.90 7.55 -10.51
C TYR A 288 -12.82 8.40 -11.20
N GLN A 289 -12.90 8.56 -12.53
CA GLN A 289 -11.98 9.43 -13.26
C GLN A 289 -12.09 10.88 -12.78
N TYR A 290 -13.31 11.42 -12.68
CA TYR A 290 -13.54 12.78 -12.21
C TYR A 290 -12.96 13.02 -10.82
N LEU A 291 -13.25 12.14 -9.86
CA LEU A 291 -12.76 12.23 -8.48
C LEU A 291 -11.24 12.06 -8.36
N THR A 292 -10.59 11.47 -9.36
CA THR A 292 -9.13 11.32 -9.45
C THR A 292 -8.47 12.37 -10.34
N GLY A 293 -9.14 13.50 -10.59
CA GLY A 293 -8.54 14.70 -11.17
C GLY A 293 -8.97 15.04 -12.60
N GLY A 294 -10.02 14.41 -13.13
CA GLY A 294 -10.61 14.77 -14.43
C GLY A 294 -10.91 13.57 -15.32
N LEU A 295 -11.69 13.76 -16.38
CA LEU A 295 -12.06 12.67 -17.30
C LEU A 295 -10.90 12.32 -18.23
N ILE A 296 -10.82 11.07 -18.66
CA ILE A 296 -9.77 10.60 -19.57
C ILE A 296 -10.35 10.53 -20.97
N ASP A 297 -9.72 11.20 -21.93
CA ASP A 297 -10.06 11.02 -23.34
C ASP A 297 -9.40 9.73 -23.86
N PRO A 298 -10.19 8.72 -24.29
CA PRO A 298 -9.62 7.45 -24.75
C PRO A 298 -8.80 7.58 -26.04
N LYS A 299 -8.93 8.66 -26.80
CA LYS A 299 -8.17 8.87 -28.04
C LYS A 299 -6.77 9.40 -27.77
N SER A 300 -6.66 10.43 -26.93
CA SER A 300 -5.39 11.09 -26.62
C SER A 300 -4.72 10.57 -25.34
N HIS A 301 -5.42 9.73 -24.55
CA HIS A 301 -5.08 9.35 -23.19
C HIS A 301 -4.78 10.53 -22.25
N SER A 302 -5.20 11.74 -22.64
CA SER A 302 -5.00 12.95 -21.86
C SER A 302 -6.12 13.08 -20.83
N ARG A 303 -5.75 13.55 -19.64
CA ARG A 303 -6.73 13.87 -18.59
C ARG A 303 -7.23 15.29 -18.79
N LEU A 304 -8.54 15.42 -18.95
CA LEU A 304 -9.25 16.65 -19.24
C LEU A 304 -9.98 17.17 -18.02
N THR A 305 -10.03 18.51 -17.90
CA THR A 305 -10.98 19.18 -17.00
C THR A 305 -12.41 18.87 -17.43
N MET A 306 -13.40 19.12 -16.57
CA MET A 306 -14.80 18.91 -16.98
C MET A 306 -15.16 19.81 -18.17
N GLU A 307 -14.68 21.05 -18.16
CA GLU A 307 -14.95 22.05 -19.17
C GLU A 307 -14.35 21.62 -20.52
N ASP A 308 -13.12 21.11 -20.52
CA ASP A 308 -12.48 20.61 -21.75
C ASP A 308 -13.10 19.30 -22.23
N ALA A 309 -13.53 18.42 -21.31
CA ALA A 309 -14.23 17.19 -21.66
C ALA A 309 -15.58 17.43 -22.33
N ILE A 310 -16.30 18.49 -21.93
CA ILE A 310 -17.54 18.92 -22.60
C ILE A 310 -17.22 19.45 -24.00
N LYS A 311 -16.20 20.30 -24.13
CA LYS A 311 -15.79 20.88 -25.43
C LYS A 311 -15.31 19.82 -26.42
N SER A 312 -14.62 18.79 -25.94
CA SER A 312 -14.10 17.70 -26.77
C SER A 312 -15.15 16.59 -27.04
N GLY A 313 -16.35 16.70 -26.47
CA GLY A 313 -17.43 15.72 -26.66
C GLY A 313 -17.23 14.39 -25.93
N VAL A 314 -16.30 14.32 -24.97
CA VAL A 314 -16.12 13.13 -24.12
C VAL A 314 -17.35 12.90 -23.22
N ILE A 315 -17.98 13.98 -22.78
CA ILE A 315 -19.20 13.96 -21.97
C ILE A 315 -20.15 15.08 -22.41
N ASP A 316 -21.46 14.85 -22.37
CA ASP A 316 -22.45 15.89 -22.62
C ASP A 316 -22.67 16.77 -21.36
N ALA A 317 -23.14 18.01 -21.58
CA ALA A 317 -23.33 18.98 -20.49
C ALA A 317 -24.32 18.53 -19.42
N VAL A 318 -25.34 17.73 -19.78
CA VAL A 318 -26.35 17.23 -18.84
C VAL A 318 -25.74 16.18 -17.92
N THR A 319 -25.01 15.22 -18.48
CA THR A 319 -24.30 14.19 -17.73
C THR A 319 -23.20 14.80 -16.87
N ALA A 320 -22.45 15.79 -17.38
CA ALA A 320 -21.45 16.52 -16.61
C ALA A 320 -22.04 17.25 -15.40
N THR A 321 -23.22 17.86 -15.55
CA THR A 321 -23.93 18.52 -14.44
C THR A 321 -24.32 17.52 -13.35
N LYS A 322 -24.86 16.36 -13.74
CA LYS A 322 -25.18 15.27 -12.79
C LYS A 322 -23.94 14.75 -12.06
N MET A 323 -22.81 14.64 -12.77
CA MET A 323 -21.55 14.15 -12.19
C MET A 323 -20.94 15.09 -11.16
N LYS A 324 -21.22 16.41 -11.27
CA LYS A 324 -20.78 17.42 -10.29
C LYS A 324 -21.67 17.45 -9.04
N ASP A 325 -22.90 16.93 -9.08
CA ASP A 325 -23.80 16.96 -7.94
C ASP A 325 -23.50 15.83 -6.94
N GLU A 326 -22.79 16.19 -5.88
CA GLU A 326 -22.38 15.26 -4.82
C GLU A 326 -23.56 14.59 -4.10
N LYS A 327 -24.77 15.16 -4.15
CA LYS A 327 -25.97 14.56 -3.55
C LYS A 327 -26.40 13.29 -4.28
N LEU A 328 -25.98 13.12 -5.53
CA LEU A 328 -26.30 11.96 -6.36
C LEU A 328 -25.31 10.80 -6.16
N TYR A 329 -24.19 11.02 -5.45
CA TYR A 329 -23.18 9.98 -5.24
C TYR A 329 -23.71 8.84 -4.38
N VAL A 330 -23.61 7.63 -4.93
CA VAL A 330 -24.08 6.40 -4.28
C VAL A 330 -23.03 5.90 -3.30
N LYS A 331 -23.48 5.43 -2.14
CA LYS A 331 -22.59 4.84 -1.12
C LYS A 331 -22.22 3.40 -1.45
N VAL A 332 -21.19 3.24 -2.29
CA VAL A 332 -20.75 1.95 -2.84
C VAL A 332 -19.59 1.28 -2.07
N ILE A 333 -18.94 2.00 -1.15
CA ILE A 333 -17.80 1.49 -0.37
C ILE A 333 -18.23 1.19 1.06
N THR A 334 -17.89 0.02 1.60
CA THR A 334 -17.99 -0.24 3.04
C THR A 334 -16.65 0.07 3.69
N CYS A 335 -16.61 1.00 4.64
CA CYS A 335 -15.39 1.32 5.39
C CYS A 335 -14.90 0.07 6.15
N PRO A 336 -13.69 -0.44 5.90
CA PRO A 336 -13.22 -1.67 6.53
C PRO A 336 -13.10 -1.54 8.06
N LYS A 337 -12.73 -0.34 8.54
CA LYS A 337 -12.57 -0.01 9.95
C LYS A 337 -13.89 0.25 10.69
N THR A 338 -14.79 1.05 10.11
CA THR A 338 -16.03 1.50 10.81
C THR A 338 -17.29 0.76 10.39
N LYS A 339 -17.21 -0.05 9.33
CA LYS A 339 -18.33 -0.73 8.65
C LYS A 339 -19.43 0.19 8.10
N LYS A 340 -19.26 1.51 8.18
CA LYS A 340 -20.18 2.50 7.57
C LYS A 340 -20.09 2.46 6.05
N LYS A 341 -21.23 2.64 5.39
CA LYS A 341 -21.32 2.83 3.93
C LYS A 341 -20.89 4.25 3.56
N LEU A 342 -20.02 4.37 2.56
CA LEU A 342 -19.37 5.58 2.10
C LEU A 342 -19.56 5.74 0.59
N THR A 343 -19.62 6.98 0.12
CA THR A 343 -19.39 7.28 -1.31
C THR A 343 -17.91 7.06 -1.66
N TYR A 344 -17.58 6.97 -2.94
CA TYR A 344 -16.18 6.84 -3.34
C TYR A 344 -15.37 8.09 -2.97
N LYS A 345 -15.95 9.29 -3.12
CA LYS A 345 -15.37 10.56 -2.67
C LYS A 345 -15.01 10.53 -1.18
N GLU A 346 -15.97 10.14 -0.34
CA GLU A 346 -15.78 10.01 1.10
C GLU A 346 -14.71 8.94 1.48
N ALA A 347 -14.52 7.94 0.63
CA ALA A 347 -13.47 6.93 0.82
C ALA A 347 -12.08 7.48 0.45
N LEU A 348 -11.97 8.29 -0.62
CA LEU A 348 -10.72 8.97 -1.00
C LEU A 348 -10.27 9.97 0.08
N GLU A 349 -11.21 10.72 0.65
CA GLU A 349 -10.94 11.69 1.74
C GLU A 349 -10.48 11.01 3.04
N ARG A 350 -10.96 9.78 3.30
CA ARG A 350 -10.54 8.98 4.47
C ARG A 350 -9.29 8.14 4.23
N ALA A 351 -8.90 7.95 2.97
CA ALA A 351 -7.71 7.17 2.65
C ALA A 351 -6.45 7.90 3.13
N VAL A 352 -5.49 7.12 3.63
CA VAL A 352 -4.17 7.63 4.01
C VAL A 352 -3.24 7.53 2.82
N PHE A 353 -2.30 8.46 2.71
CA PHE A 353 -1.25 8.38 1.70
C PHE A 353 -0.11 7.52 2.22
N ASP A 354 0.24 6.50 1.46
CA ASP A 354 1.41 5.67 1.74
C ASP A 354 2.68 6.51 1.65
N CYS A 355 3.52 6.43 2.67
CA CYS A 355 4.76 7.20 2.73
C CYS A 355 5.86 6.67 1.81
N HIS A 356 5.68 5.49 1.19
CA HIS A 356 6.64 4.88 0.27
C HIS A 356 6.31 5.09 -1.21
N THR A 357 5.02 4.99 -1.56
CA THR A 357 4.55 5.14 -2.95
C THR A 357 3.80 6.43 -3.20
N GLY A 358 3.32 7.13 -2.17
CA GLY A 358 2.46 8.30 -2.31
C GLY A 358 1.04 7.97 -2.74
N LEU A 359 0.67 6.69 -2.81
CA LEU A 359 -0.65 6.22 -3.22
C LEU A 359 -1.66 6.24 -2.07
N ARG A 360 -2.95 6.29 -2.40
CA ARG A 360 -4.02 6.22 -1.39
C ARG A 360 -4.31 4.78 -0.98
N LEU A 361 -4.29 4.54 0.32
CA LEU A 361 -4.68 3.27 0.94
C LEU A 361 -5.82 3.49 1.92
N LEU A 362 -6.85 2.64 1.86
CA LEU A 362 -7.95 2.72 2.82
C LEU A 362 -7.61 1.91 4.07
N GLU A 363 -7.80 2.51 5.25
CA GLU A 363 -7.46 1.86 6.51
C GLU A 363 -8.39 0.67 6.79
N ALA A 364 -7.77 -0.47 7.11
CA ALA A 364 -8.40 -1.71 7.51
C ALA A 364 -7.89 -2.16 8.87
N THR A 365 -8.75 -2.94 9.55
CA THR A 365 -8.47 -3.54 10.85
C THR A 365 -8.66 -5.04 10.74
N GLN A 366 -7.85 -5.83 11.45
CA GLN A 366 -8.04 -7.28 11.45
C GLN A 366 -9.43 -7.64 12.01
N PRO A 367 -10.12 -8.66 11.47
CA PRO A 367 -11.33 -9.16 12.09
C PRO A 367 -10.96 -9.67 13.49
N MET A 368 -11.65 -9.19 14.53
CA MET A 368 -11.42 -9.72 15.88
C MET A 368 -11.68 -11.22 15.85
N LYS A 369 -10.66 -12.02 16.19
CA LYS A 369 -10.80 -13.47 16.38
C LYS A 369 -11.57 -13.74 17.67
N THR A 370 -12.88 -13.49 17.69
CA THR A 370 -13.75 -13.97 18.76
C THR A 370 -14.23 -15.38 18.42
N GLY A 371 -13.77 -16.37 19.19
CA GLY A 371 -14.41 -17.68 19.33
C GLY A 371 -13.82 -18.82 18.48
N ILE A 372 -13.08 -19.71 19.14
CA ILE A 372 -12.93 -21.18 18.95
C ILE A 372 -12.48 -21.73 17.56
N SER A 373 -12.60 -20.99 16.45
CA SER A 373 -12.32 -21.50 15.09
C SER A 373 -10.83 -21.67 14.77
N SER A 374 -9.92 -21.15 15.61
CA SER A 374 -8.47 -21.20 15.33
C SER A 374 -7.84 -22.59 15.47
N LEU A 375 -8.48 -23.53 16.16
CA LEU A 375 -7.95 -24.89 16.31
C LEU A 375 -8.20 -25.77 15.07
N TYR A 376 -9.21 -25.45 14.25
CA TYR A 376 -9.49 -26.21 13.04
C TYR A 376 -8.57 -25.84 11.87
N TYR A 377 -8.07 -24.60 11.82
CA TYR A 377 -7.22 -24.16 10.72
C TYR A 377 -5.77 -24.65 10.82
N VAL A 378 -5.24 -24.84 12.05
CA VAL A 378 -3.90 -25.41 12.25
C VAL A 378 -3.90 -26.92 12.03
N ALA A 379 -4.99 -27.61 12.37
CA ALA A 379 -5.11 -29.05 12.16
C ALA A 379 -5.23 -29.45 10.68
N SER A 380 -5.83 -28.59 9.83
CA SER A 380 -5.99 -28.86 8.40
C SER A 380 -4.72 -28.57 7.58
N SER A 381 -3.82 -27.70 8.06
CA SER A 381 -2.50 -27.49 7.44
C SER A 381 -1.45 -28.55 7.79
N LEU A 382 -1.72 -29.43 8.77
CA LEU A 382 -0.78 -30.47 9.23
C LEU A 382 -1.10 -31.88 8.71
N PHE A 383 -2.18 -32.08 7.93
CA PHE A 383 -2.58 -33.40 7.42
C PHE A 383 -2.51 -33.59 5.89
N SER A 384 -1.95 -32.65 5.12
CA SER A 384 -1.78 -32.82 3.66
C SER A 384 -0.41 -33.35 3.22
N PHE A 385 0.44 -33.83 4.12
CA PHE A 385 1.67 -34.55 3.76
C PHE A 385 1.67 -35.96 4.37
N SER A 386 0.86 -36.85 3.80
CA SER A 386 1.04 -38.31 3.84
C SER A 386 -0.05 -38.93 2.96
N TYR A 387 0.32 -39.34 1.75
CA TYR A 387 -0.26 -40.38 0.89
C TYR A 387 -0.04 -40.03 -0.59
N PHE A 388 1.17 -40.34 -1.09
CA PHE A 388 1.40 -40.80 -2.46
C PHE A 388 2.71 -41.61 -2.43
N PHE A 389 2.54 -42.93 -2.39
CA PHE A 389 3.47 -43.90 -2.98
C PHE A 389 2.64 -44.75 -3.94
#